data_AF-A0A0K0DG79-F1
#
_entry.id   AF-A0A0K0DG79-F1
#
_cell.length_a   1.000
_cell.length_b   1.000
_cell.length_c   1.000
_cell.angle_alpha   90.00
_cell.angle_beta   90.00
_cell.angle_gamma   90.00
#
_symmetry.space_group_name_H-M   'P 1'
#
loop_
_entity.id
_entity.type
_entity.pdbx_description
1 polymer ?
#
loop_
_entity_poly.entity_id
_entity_poly.type
_entity_poly.pdbx_seq_one_letter_code
_entity_poly.pdbx_strand_id
1 'polypeptide(L)'
;MEVIVAVAACVVTPLVYRSLRYHFYTKVNCWFCQHDQRVPFEQQNSFICASCEQYNGFDESGGYNRKIPGQHCVVAVKPTRRFCTSNMKGSGSNGLCDNCNRQQEIILRRIAEFEPSDDNHWNEEVEIYRYKLNKAYPLCVRCTFVAQDKMQQEKWLHFGCECSCKGQY
;
A
#
# COMPACT_ATOMS: atom_id res chain seq x y z
N MET A 1 -31.90 17.02 44.09
CA MET A 1 -32.15 15.72 43.43
C MET A 1 -31.69 15.73 41.98
N GLU A 2 -32.08 16.71 41.16
CA GLU A 2 -31.74 16.71 39.73
C GLU A 2 -30.24 16.75 39.42
N VAL A 3 -29.45 17.56 40.14
CA VAL A 3 -27.99 17.63 39.95
C VAL A 3 -27.29 16.29 40.28
N ILE A 4 -27.77 15.59 41.32
CA ILE A 4 -27.22 14.29 41.74
C ILE A 4 -27.54 13.23 40.69
N VAL A 5 -28.77 13.23 40.16
CA VAL A 5 -29.20 12.31 39.09
C VAL A 5 -28.39 12.57 37.81
N ALA A 6 -28.18 13.84 37.45
CA ALA A 6 -27.39 14.20 36.27
C ALA A 6 -25.92 13.75 36.39
N VAL A 7 -25.27 14.00 37.54
CA VAL A 7 -23.89 13.56 37.78
C VAL A 7 -23.79 12.02 37.77
N ALA A 8 -24.73 11.33 38.41
CA ALA A 8 -24.76 9.87 38.41
C ALA A 8 -24.96 9.31 36.98
N ALA A 9 -25.86 9.88 36.18
CA ALA A 9 -26.07 9.48 34.79
C ALA A 9 -24.81 9.68 33.93
N CYS A 10 -24.10 10.80 34.09
CA CYS A 10 -22.86 11.08 33.36
C CYS A 10 -21.72 10.11 33.69
N VAL A 11 -21.69 9.54 34.89
CA VAL A 11 -20.64 8.60 35.32
C VAL A 11 -21.04 7.14 35.04
N VAL A 12 -22.28 6.76 35.35
CA VAL A 12 -22.75 5.37 35.23
C VAL A 12 -22.96 4.97 33.77
N THR A 13 -23.53 5.85 32.95
CA THR A 13 -23.87 5.51 31.56
C THR A 13 -22.63 5.12 30.73
N PRO A 14 -21.49 5.85 30.77
CA PRO A 14 -20.29 5.43 30.05
C PRO A 14 -19.70 4.12 30.55
N LEU A 15 -19.78 3.83 31.86
CA LEU A 15 -19.28 2.58 32.44
C LEU A 15 -20.12 1.39 31.99
N VAL A 16 -21.44 1.51 32.07
CA VAL A 16 -22.38 0.48 31.60
C VAL A 16 -22.21 0.24 30.09
N TYR A 17 -22.13 1.32 29.30
CA TYR A 17 -21.88 1.22 27.86
C TYR A 17 -20.55 0.53 27.56
N ARG A 18 -19.47 0.91 28.27
CA ARG A 18 -18.16 0.28 28.13
C ARG A 18 -18.17 -1.20 28.46
N SER A 19 -18.94 -1.64 29.44
CA SER A 19 -19.07 -3.06 29.79
C SER A 19 -19.91 -3.81 28.76
N LEU A 20 -21.05 -3.26 28.35
CA LEU A 20 -22.02 -3.98 27.52
C LEU A 20 -21.62 -4.05 26.05
N ARG A 21 -20.90 -3.06 25.52
CA ARG A 21 -20.53 -3.00 24.10
C ARG A 21 -19.75 -4.22 23.62
N TYR A 22 -18.94 -4.85 24.48
CA TYR A 22 -18.15 -6.04 24.15
C TYR A 22 -19.00 -7.26 23.80
N HIS A 23 -20.27 -7.30 24.23
CA HIS A 23 -21.21 -8.38 23.91
C HIS A 23 -21.96 -8.19 22.60
N PHE A 24 -21.78 -7.06 21.90
CA PHE A 24 -22.52 -6.75 20.68
C PHE A 24 -21.63 -6.77 19.44
N TYR A 25 -22.28 -6.93 18.29
CA TYR A 25 -21.65 -6.78 16.99
C TYR A 25 -21.75 -5.33 16.52
N THR A 26 -20.63 -4.81 16.03
CA THR A 26 -20.54 -3.46 15.45
C THR A 26 -20.43 -3.54 13.93
N LYS A 27 -20.92 -2.50 13.24
CA LYS A 27 -20.78 -2.34 11.80
C LYS A 27 -19.40 -1.76 11.51
N VAL A 28 -18.66 -2.38 10.60
CA VAL A 28 -17.34 -1.93 10.14
C VAL A 28 -17.33 -1.87 8.62
N ASN A 29 -16.47 -1.02 8.07
CA ASN A 29 -16.26 -0.88 6.64
C ASN A 29 -14.87 -1.40 6.26
N CYS A 30 -14.77 -2.15 5.17
CA CYS A 30 -13.50 -2.63 4.66
C CYS A 30 -12.76 -1.53 3.89
N TRP A 31 -11.57 -1.15 4.35
CA TRP A 31 -10.71 -0.15 3.71
C TRP A 31 -10.38 -0.45 2.24
N PHE A 32 -10.35 -1.73 1.86
CA PHE A 32 -9.90 -2.16 0.52
C PHE A 32 -11.02 -2.20 -0.53
N CYS A 33 -12.17 -2.78 -0.18
CA CYS A 33 -13.27 -2.98 -1.14
C CYS A 33 -14.54 -2.20 -0.77
N GLN A 34 -14.51 -1.40 0.29
CA GLN A 34 -15.62 -0.60 0.80
C GLN A 34 -16.86 -1.42 1.19
N HIS A 35 -16.73 -2.75 1.34
CA HIS A 35 -17.81 -3.62 1.81
C HIS A 35 -18.05 -3.45 3.31
N ASP A 36 -19.32 -3.21 3.68
CA ASP A 36 -19.77 -3.15 5.06
C ASP A 36 -20.06 -4.55 5.60
N GLN A 37 -19.56 -4.86 6.81
CA GLN A 37 -19.85 -6.11 7.50
C GLN A 37 -20.02 -5.91 9.00
N ARG A 38 -20.51 -6.94 9.71
CA ARG A 38 -20.66 -6.92 11.16
C ARG A 38 -19.66 -7.86 11.82
N VAL A 39 -18.94 -7.35 12.81
CA VAL A 39 -17.93 -8.11 13.57
C VAL A 39 -18.18 -7.94 15.07
N PRO A 40 -17.73 -8.88 15.92
CA PRO A 40 -17.71 -8.66 17.36
C PRO A 40 -17.01 -7.34 17.69
N PHE A 41 -17.52 -6.62 18.69
CA PHE A 41 -17.00 -5.30 19.06
C PHE A 41 -15.46 -5.27 19.20
N GLU A 42 -14.88 -6.31 19.79
CA GLU A 42 -13.43 -6.46 19.99
C GLU A 42 -12.62 -6.51 18.69
N GLN A 43 -13.22 -6.97 17.61
CA GLN A 43 -12.58 -7.18 16.32
C GLN A 43 -12.75 -5.98 15.39
N GLN A 44 -13.31 -4.86 15.86
CA GLN A 44 -13.63 -3.71 15.00
C GLN A 44 -12.42 -3.11 14.26
N ASN A 45 -11.20 -3.32 14.79
CA ASN A 45 -9.93 -2.94 14.15
C ASN A 45 -9.02 -4.17 13.94
N SER A 46 -9.57 -5.38 13.86
CA SER A 46 -8.80 -6.61 13.64
C SER A 46 -9.70 -7.69 13.03
N PHE A 47 -10.08 -7.51 11.77
CA PHE A 47 -10.99 -8.43 11.09
C PHE A 47 -10.54 -8.77 9.67
N ILE A 48 -10.98 -9.91 9.14
CA ILE A 48 -10.83 -10.27 7.72
C ILE A 48 -12.12 -9.89 7.00
N CYS A 49 -12.02 -9.22 5.86
CA CYS A 49 -13.18 -8.90 5.05
C CYS A 49 -13.75 -10.17 4.39
N ALA A 50 -15.05 -10.42 4.52
CA ALA A 50 -15.71 -11.57 3.91
C ALA A 50 -15.82 -11.46 2.37
N SER A 51 -15.65 -10.27 1.81
CA SER A 51 -15.78 -10.01 0.37
C SER A 51 -14.45 -10.13 -0.40
N CYS A 52 -13.35 -9.59 0.15
CA CYS A 52 -12.05 -9.56 -0.54
C CYS A 52 -10.93 -10.29 0.22
N GLU A 53 -11.27 -10.90 1.36
CA GLU A 53 -10.35 -11.70 2.19
C GLU A 53 -9.13 -10.92 2.73
N GLN A 54 -9.16 -9.59 2.64
CA GLN A 54 -8.10 -8.73 3.16
C GLN A 54 -8.27 -8.44 4.65
N TYR A 55 -7.13 -8.40 5.36
CA TYR A 55 -7.09 -8.02 6.78
C TYR A 55 -7.23 -6.51 6.98
N ASN A 56 -8.18 -6.14 7.84
CA ASN A 56 -8.47 -4.78 8.27
C ASN A 56 -8.12 -4.63 9.74
N GLY A 57 -6.95 -4.04 9.99
CA GLY A 57 -6.49 -3.71 11.32
C GLY A 57 -5.21 -2.91 11.28
N PHE A 58 -5.30 -1.65 11.70
CA PHE A 58 -4.21 -0.68 11.58
C PHE A 58 -3.82 -0.08 12.92
N ASP A 59 -2.55 0.27 13.08
CA ASP A 59 -2.06 1.08 14.19
C ASP A 59 -2.25 2.58 13.91
N GLU A 60 -1.89 3.43 14.87
CA GLU A 60 -2.04 4.88 14.74
C GLU A 60 -1.16 5.49 13.63
N SER A 61 -0.13 4.78 13.16
CA SER A 61 0.71 5.20 12.04
C SER A 61 0.13 4.80 10.68
N GLY A 62 -0.97 4.04 10.67
CA GLY A 62 -1.56 3.45 9.47
C GLY A 62 -0.88 2.14 9.02
N GLY A 63 0.07 1.62 9.80
CA GLY A 63 0.66 0.29 9.59
C GLY A 63 -0.27 -0.82 10.06
N TYR A 64 0.00 -2.09 9.70
CA TYR A 64 -0.80 -3.20 10.23
C TYR A 64 -0.55 -3.41 11.72
N ASN A 65 -1.63 -3.55 12.49
CA ASN A 65 -1.55 -3.84 13.93
C ASN A 65 -1.16 -5.28 14.27
N ARG A 66 -0.83 -6.09 13.25
CA ARG A 66 -0.28 -7.43 13.36
C ARG A 66 0.78 -7.65 12.30
N LYS A 67 1.66 -8.61 12.53
CA LYS A 67 2.58 -9.08 11.48
C LYS A 67 1.79 -9.81 10.39
N ILE A 68 1.88 -9.34 9.15
CA ILE A 68 1.28 -10.00 8.00
C ILE A 68 2.28 -11.04 7.45
N PRO A 69 1.95 -12.34 7.48
CA PRO A 69 2.75 -13.36 6.81
C PRO A 69 2.89 -13.01 5.33
N GLY A 70 4.09 -13.12 4.76
CA GLY A 70 4.31 -12.78 3.35
C GLY A 70 4.84 -11.37 3.08
N GLN A 71 4.58 -10.38 3.95
CA GLN A 71 5.08 -9.00 3.76
C GLN A 71 6.62 -8.92 3.76
N HIS A 72 7.28 -9.88 4.42
CA HIS A 72 8.73 -10.02 4.46
C HIS A 72 9.25 -11.30 3.80
N CYS A 73 8.42 -12.01 3.01
CA CYS A 73 8.87 -13.13 2.18
C CYS A 73 9.66 -12.62 0.97
N VAL A 74 10.67 -11.80 1.21
CA VAL A 74 11.84 -11.79 0.37
C VAL A 74 12.57 -13.04 0.81
N VAL A 75 12.44 -14.14 0.05
CA VAL A 75 13.39 -15.26 0.10
C VAL A 75 14.75 -14.67 0.37
N ALA A 76 15.47 -15.18 1.38
CA ALA A 76 16.72 -14.66 1.90
C ALA A 76 17.86 -14.58 0.86
N VAL A 77 17.68 -13.84 -0.22
CA VAL A 77 18.72 -13.07 -0.87
C VAL A 77 18.95 -11.95 0.12
N LYS A 78 20.07 -12.02 0.85
CA LYS A 78 20.53 -10.97 1.79
C LYS A 78 19.96 -9.62 1.35
N PRO A 79 19.14 -8.94 2.17
CA PRO A 79 18.66 -7.63 1.78
C PRO A 79 19.92 -6.77 1.67
N THR A 80 20.36 -6.50 0.44
CA THR A 80 21.18 -5.33 0.21
C THR A 80 20.31 -4.21 0.73
N ARG A 81 20.75 -3.57 1.81
CA ARG A 81 20.02 -2.52 2.51
C ARG A 81 19.67 -1.44 1.47
N ARG A 82 18.49 -1.55 0.87
CA ARG A 82 17.90 -0.53 0.01
C ARG A 82 16.82 0.18 0.81
N PHE A 83 17.17 0.56 2.03
CA PHE A 83 16.64 1.81 2.55
C PHE A 83 17.45 2.92 1.89
N CYS A 84 16.85 4.10 1.73
CA CYS A 84 17.53 5.31 1.31
C CYS A 84 18.63 5.67 2.33
N THR A 85 19.74 4.93 2.32
CA THR A 85 20.95 5.33 3.02
C THR A 85 21.66 6.27 2.05
N SER A 86 21.80 7.53 2.42
CA SER A 86 22.72 8.46 1.78
C SER A 86 24.16 8.01 2.05
N ASN A 87 24.55 6.85 1.55
CA ASN A 87 25.95 6.49 1.37
C ASN A 87 26.22 6.60 -0.13
N MET A 88 26.54 7.83 -0.52
CA MET A 88 27.28 8.09 -1.74
C MET A 88 28.49 7.14 -1.79
N LYS A 89 28.80 6.63 -3.00
CA LYS A 89 29.88 5.69 -3.35
C LYS A 89 29.49 4.21 -3.54
N GLY A 90 28.27 3.95 -3.99
CA GLY A 90 27.99 2.79 -4.83
C GLY A 90 27.53 3.30 -6.20
N SER A 91 28.37 3.18 -7.24
CA SER A 91 27.94 3.34 -8.63
C SER A 91 27.06 2.14 -9.03
N GLY A 92 25.91 1.99 -8.38
CA GLY A 92 24.89 1.05 -8.80
C GLY A 92 24.19 1.64 -10.01
N SER A 93 24.79 1.50 -11.20
CA SER A 93 24.09 1.88 -12.42
C SER A 93 22.94 0.88 -12.64
N ASN A 94 21.75 1.40 -12.91
CA ASN A 94 20.54 0.63 -13.24
C ASN A 94 20.62 -0.03 -14.64
N GLY A 95 21.79 -0.04 -15.28
CA GLY A 95 22.02 -0.55 -16.63
C GLY A 95 21.63 0.42 -17.76
N LEU A 96 21.01 1.57 -17.47
CA LEU A 96 20.71 2.60 -18.47
C LEU A 96 21.94 3.48 -18.72
N CYS A 97 22.06 4.03 -19.93
CA CYS A 97 23.08 5.06 -20.19
C CYS A 97 22.69 6.40 -19.56
N ASP A 98 23.67 7.29 -19.38
CA ASP A 98 23.46 8.59 -18.72
C ASP A 98 22.39 9.45 -19.40
N ASN A 99 22.32 9.44 -20.74
CA ASN A 99 21.31 10.20 -21.47
C ASN A 99 19.90 9.66 -21.18
N CYS A 100 19.73 8.34 -21.21
CA CYS A 100 18.45 7.71 -20.88
C CYS A 100 18.09 7.94 -19.41
N ASN A 101 19.05 7.90 -18.48
CA ASN A 101 18.81 8.23 -17.08
C ASN A 101 18.31 9.67 -16.90
N ARG A 102 18.91 10.64 -17.59
CA ARG A 102 18.44 12.04 -17.58
C ARG A 102 17.03 12.19 -18.16
N GLN A 103 16.73 11.47 -19.24
CA GLN A 103 15.38 11.44 -19.82
C GLN A 103 14.35 10.86 -18.85
N GLN A 104 14.68 9.77 -18.16
CA GLN A 104 13.81 9.19 -17.13
C GLN A 104 13.60 10.15 -15.95
N GLU A 105 14.63 10.92 -15.55
CA GLU A 105 14.49 11.95 -14.52
C GLU A 105 13.51 13.06 -14.94
N ILE A 106 13.55 13.48 -16.21
CA ILE A 106 12.59 14.46 -16.76
C ILE A 106 11.16 13.89 -16.68
N ILE A 107 10.96 12.64 -17.13
CA ILE A 107 9.64 11.99 -17.08
C ILE A 107 9.13 11.95 -15.64
N LEU A 108 9.94 11.52 -14.68
CA LEU A 108 9.57 11.45 -13.26
C LEU A 108 9.15 12.81 -12.70
N ARG A 109 9.93 13.86 -12.99
CA ARG A 109 9.61 15.22 -12.54
C ARG A 109 8.29 15.72 -13.11
N ARG A 110 8.06 15.47 -14.41
CA ARG A 110 6.83 15.87 -15.09
C ARG A 110 5.60 15.12 -14.57
N ILE A 111 5.71 13.83 -14.30
CA ILE A 111 4.64 13.06 -13.67
C ILE A 111 4.34 13.58 -12.26
N ALA A 112 5.37 13.96 -11.49
CA ALA A 112 5.17 14.52 -10.15
C ALA A 112 4.52 15.90 -10.15
N GLU A 113 4.75 16.70 -11.19
CA GLU A 113 4.14 18.01 -11.43
C GLU A 113 2.75 17.93 -12.10
N PHE A 114 2.29 16.73 -12.47
CA PHE A 114 1.03 16.57 -13.20
C PHE A 114 -0.17 16.87 -12.30
N GLU A 115 -1.05 17.75 -12.78
CA GLU A 115 -2.34 18.07 -12.16
C GLU A 115 -3.45 17.74 -13.18
N PRO A 116 -4.44 16.93 -12.81
CA PRO A 116 -5.56 16.59 -13.69
C PRO A 116 -6.40 17.84 -14.00
N SER A 117 -7.02 17.87 -15.17
CA SER A 117 -8.02 18.89 -15.50
C SER A 117 -9.40 18.53 -14.93
N ASP A 118 -9.73 17.24 -14.88
CA ASP A 118 -10.94 16.70 -14.25
C ASP A 118 -10.61 15.50 -13.35
N ASP A 119 -10.90 15.62 -12.05
CA ASP A 119 -10.67 14.56 -11.06
C ASP A 119 -11.38 13.24 -11.41
N ASN A 120 -12.51 13.28 -12.12
CA ASN A 120 -13.25 12.08 -12.52
C ASN A 120 -12.56 11.31 -13.66
N HIS A 121 -11.71 11.98 -14.44
CA HIS A 121 -10.95 11.40 -15.55
C HIS A 121 -9.45 11.25 -15.23
N TRP A 122 -9.06 11.42 -13.97
CA TRP A 122 -7.67 11.39 -13.51
C TRP A 122 -6.85 10.21 -14.08
N ASN A 123 -7.41 9.00 -14.03
CA ASN A 123 -6.75 7.78 -14.51
C ASN A 123 -6.48 7.82 -16.02
N GLU A 124 -7.41 8.33 -16.81
CA GLU A 124 -7.25 8.42 -18.26
C GLU A 124 -6.25 9.52 -18.62
N GLU A 125 -6.39 10.69 -17.99
CA GLU A 125 -5.51 11.83 -18.26
C GLU A 125 -4.04 11.53 -17.91
N VAL A 126 -3.79 10.88 -16.77
CA VAL A 126 -2.42 10.53 -16.35
C VAL A 126 -1.78 9.52 -17.31
N GLU A 127 -2.55 8.55 -17.84
CA GLU A 127 -2.04 7.56 -18.79
C GLU A 127 -1.75 8.19 -20.16
N ILE A 128 -2.62 9.07 -20.65
CA ILE A 128 -2.36 9.85 -21.87
C ILE A 128 -1.12 10.72 -21.69
N TYR A 129 -0.97 11.35 -20.52
CA TYR A 129 0.19 12.19 -20.22
C TYR A 129 1.49 11.37 -20.18
N ARG A 130 1.49 10.23 -19.50
CA ARG A 130 2.60 9.26 -19.48
C ARG A 130 2.99 8.80 -20.89
N TYR A 131 2.00 8.47 -21.72
CA TYR A 131 2.26 8.07 -23.11
C TYR A 131 2.95 9.18 -23.91
N LYS A 132 2.46 10.43 -23.79
CA LYS A 132 3.08 11.60 -24.45
C LYS A 132 4.54 11.81 -23.98
N LEU A 133 4.79 11.72 -22.68
CA LEU A 133 6.14 11.84 -22.11
C LEU A 133 7.09 10.75 -22.61
N ASN A 134 6.66 9.49 -22.60
CA ASN A 134 7.46 8.37 -23.08
C ASN A 134 7.78 8.48 -24.58
N LYS A 135 6.87 9.05 -25.37
CA LYS A 135 7.11 9.33 -26.80
C LYS A 135 8.08 10.49 -27.02
N ALA A 136 8.04 11.52 -26.17
CA ALA A 136 8.92 12.69 -26.25
C ALA A 136 10.35 12.40 -25.75
N TYR A 137 10.48 11.53 -24.75
CA TYR A 137 11.75 11.18 -24.11
C TYR A 137 12.00 9.65 -24.18
N PRO A 138 12.10 9.06 -25.38
CA PRO A 138 12.21 7.62 -25.53
C PRO A 138 13.58 7.12 -25.08
N LEU A 139 13.61 5.91 -24.51
CA LEU A 139 14.85 5.19 -24.30
C LEU A 139 15.52 4.86 -25.65
N CYS A 140 16.84 4.83 -25.66
CA CYS A 140 17.56 4.31 -26.81
C CYS A 140 17.36 2.79 -26.92
N VAL A 141 17.50 2.24 -28.13
CA VAL A 141 17.23 0.82 -28.43
C VAL A 141 17.90 -0.13 -27.43
N ARG A 142 19.17 0.11 -27.10
CA ARG A 142 19.90 -0.71 -26.12
C ARG A 142 19.26 -0.64 -24.72
N CYS A 143 18.91 0.54 -24.26
CA CYS A 143 18.31 0.75 -22.94
C CYS A 143 16.88 0.19 -22.86
N THR A 144 16.13 0.21 -23.97
CA THR A 144 14.82 -0.43 -24.07
C THR A 144 14.92 -1.93 -23.79
N PHE A 145 15.90 -2.62 -24.38
CA PHE A 145 16.12 -4.05 -24.10
C PHE A 145 16.52 -4.30 -22.64
N VAL A 146 17.39 -3.46 -22.07
CA VAL A 146 17.78 -3.57 -20.65
C VAL A 146 16.55 -3.42 -19.74
N ALA A 147 15.69 -2.43 -20.01
CA ALA A 147 14.48 -2.22 -19.24
C ALA A 147 13.50 -3.41 -19.36
N GLN A 148 13.31 -3.94 -20.58
CA GLN A 148 12.44 -5.10 -20.83
C GLN A 148 12.92 -6.37 -20.12
N ASP A 149 14.22 -6.66 -20.19
CA ASP A 149 14.84 -7.79 -19.49
C ASP A 149 14.65 -7.68 -17.98
N LYS A 150 14.83 -6.48 -17.41
CA LYS A 150 14.59 -6.22 -15.99
C LYS A 150 13.14 -6.43 -15.59
N MET A 151 12.18 -5.87 -16.34
CA MET A 151 10.75 -6.08 -16.07
C MET A 151 10.38 -7.56 -16.12
N GLN A 152 10.94 -8.30 -17.07
CA GLN A 152 10.70 -9.74 -17.19
C GLN A 152 11.30 -10.50 -15.99
N GLN A 153 12.54 -10.20 -15.58
CA GLN A 153 13.16 -10.78 -14.39
C GLN A 153 12.33 -10.54 -13.12
N GLU A 154 11.83 -9.32 -12.92
CA GLU A 154 10.97 -8.99 -11.78
C GLU A 154 9.65 -9.77 -11.81
N LYS A 155 9.05 -9.89 -12.99
CA LYS A 155 7.86 -10.72 -13.21
C LYS A 155 8.11 -12.18 -12.79
N TRP A 156 9.23 -12.77 -13.20
CA TRP A 156 9.60 -14.14 -12.80
C TRP A 156 9.85 -14.28 -11.30
N LEU A 157 10.47 -13.29 -10.65
CA LEU A 157 10.69 -13.29 -9.20
C LEU A 157 9.38 -13.24 -8.42
N HIS A 158 8.42 -12.45 -8.88
CA HIS A 158 7.08 -12.40 -8.29
C HIS A 158 6.35 -13.74 -8.41
N PHE A 159 6.31 -14.34 -9.61
CA PHE A 159 5.66 -15.65 -9.82
C PHE A 159 6.41 -16.81 -9.12
N GLY A 160 7.74 -16.74 -9.03
CA GLY A 160 8.54 -17.73 -8.31
C GLY A 160 8.30 -17.74 -6.80
N CYS A 161 8.06 -16.57 -6.19
CA CYS A 161 7.65 -16.47 -4.79
C CYS A 161 6.25 -17.06 -4.57
N GLU A 162 5.33 -16.87 -5.51
CA GLU A 162 3.96 -17.41 -5.45
C GLU A 162 3.94 -18.95 -5.38
N CYS A 163 4.82 -19.63 -6.13
CA CYS A 163 4.96 -21.09 -6.07
C CYS A 163 5.59 -21.57 -4.76
N SER A 164 6.56 -20.82 -4.20
CA SER A 164 7.26 -21.24 -2.98
C SER A 164 6.41 -21.07 -1.71
N CYS A 165 5.48 -20.10 -1.69
CA CYS A 165 4.57 -19.88 -0.56
C CYS A 165 3.39 -20.86 -0.51
N LYS A 166 3.06 -21.55 -1.62
CA LYS A 166 1.97 -22.55 -1.66
C LYS A 166 2.32 -23.91 -1.03
N GLY A 167 3.58 -24.11 -0.65
CA GLY A 167 4.07 -25.35 -0.02
C GLY A 167 4.26 -25.27 1.50
N GLN A 168 3.75 -24.22 2.16
CA GLN A 168 3.91 -23.99 3.60
C GLN A 168 2.57 -23.97 4.36
N TYR A 169 1.62 -24.81 3.95
CA TYR A 169 0.42 -25.13 4.72
C TYR A 169 0.57 -26.51 5.36
#